data_AF-T0G006-F1
#
_entry.id   AF-T0G006-F1
#
_cell.length_a   1.000
_cell.length_b   1.000
_cell.length_c   1.000
_cell.angle_alpha   90.00
_cell.angle_beta   90.00
_cell.angle_gamma   90.00
#
_symmetry.space_group_name_H-M   'P 1'
#
loop_
_entity.id
_entity.type
_entity.pdbx_description
1 polymer ?
#
loop_
_entity_poly.entity_id
_entity_poly.type
_entity_poly.pdbx_seq_one_letter_code
_entity_poly.pdbx_strand_id
1 'polypeptide(L)'
;MFHSLRTTIVLSELIDLVGTLSRIHLTLVRICAKHRLSKIRSFFMHPELHINFLAVLVAVVVNFIIGSLWYGPIFGKHWMKEMGIPADFKPEQKEVLKSLGMMVIGSFLTAYVLFYTTNVWRASSWHAGEDSPAYVYGFFSGFYTWLGFYLPMQLNNVAFEGRSWKFFSIGAGYYFVALQAVAMILSYWR
;
A
#
# COMPACT_ATOMS: atom_id res chain seq x y z
N MET A 1 8.40 69.59 -45.09
CA MET A 1 7.49 69.29 -43.95
C MET A 1 6.89 67.87 -44.02
N PHE A 2 6.46 67.37 -45.19
CA PHE A 2 5.90 66.01 -45.34
C PHE A 2 6.88 64.84 -45.10
N HIS A 3 8.19 65.02 -45.33
CA HIS A 3 9.17 63.95 -45.17
C HIS A 3 9.40 63.57 -43.70
N SER A 4 9.30 64.54 -42.76
CA SER A 4 9.51 64.32 -41.33
C SER A 4 8.37 63.55 -40.65
N LEU A 5 7.13 63.74 -41.10
CA LEU A 5 5.96 63.03 -40.58
C LEU A 5 5.96 61.54 -40.95
N ARG A 6 6.45 61.22 -42.15
CA ARG A 6 6.53 59.83 -42.64
C ARG A 6 7.53 59.01 -41.83
N THR A 7 8.66 59.61 -41.42
CA THR A 7 9.66 58.94 -40.59
C THR A 7 9.15 58.64 -39.18
N THR A 8 8.40 59.57 -38.57
CA THR A 8 7.83 59.38 -37.23
C THR A 8 6.77 58.27 -37.19
N ILE A 9 5.94 58.17 -38.22
CA ILE A 9 4.92 57.10 -38.34
C ILE A 9 5.59 55.72 -38.51
N VAL A 10 6.63 55.63 -39.35
CA VAL A 10 7.37 54.38 -39.55
C VAL A 10 8.10 53.95 -38.27
N LEU A 11 8.60 54.91 -37.48
CA LEU A 11 9.22 54.65 -36.17
C LEU A 11 8.20 54.12 -35.14
N SER A 12 6.98 54.67 -35.09
CA SER A 12 5.94 54.15 -34.17
C SER A 12 5.48 52.75 -34.55
N GLU A 13 5.30 52.46 -35.85
CA GLU A 13 4.92 51.12 -36.31
C GLU A 13 6.01 50.07 -36.00
N LEU A 14 7.29 50.45 -36.13
CA LEU A 14 8.42 49.60 -35.75
C LEU A 14 8.45 49.29 -34.25
N ILE A 15 8.15 50.28 -33.40
CA ILE A 15 8.09 50.09 -31.94
C ILE A 15 6.94 49.15 -31.56
N ASP A 16 5.77 49.32 -32.18
CA ASP A 16 4.61 48.46 -31.94
C ASP A 16 4.84 47.02 -32.42
N LEU A 17 5.53 46.85 -33.55
CA LEU A 17 5.91 45.54 -34.07
C LEU A 17 6.90 44.82 -33.13
N VAL A 18 7.93 45.53 -32.66
CA VAL A 18 8.90 44.98 -31.68
C VAL A 18 8.22 44.64 -30.36
N GLY A 19 7.31 45.49 -29.88
CA GLY A 19 6.51 45.22 -28.68
C GLY A 19 5.60 44.00 -28.84
N THR A 20 5.02 43.81 -30.02
CA THR A 20 4.17 42.66 -30.34
C THR A 20 4.97 41.36 -30.45
N LEU A 21 6.14 41.40 -31.12
CA LEU A 21 7.05 40.26 -31.20
C LEU A 21 7.58 39.84 -29.83
N SER A 22 7.91 40.80 -28.96
CA SER A 22 8.33 40.54 -27.58
C SER A 22 7.22 39.86 -26.76
N ARG A 23 5.97 40.34 -26.89
CA ARG A 23 4.79 39.71 -26.26
C ARG A 23 4.54 38.27 -26.75
N ILE A 24 4.69 38.03 -28.05
CA ILE A 24 4.56 36.68 -28.64
C ILE A 24 5.65 35.76 -28.09
N HIS A 25 6.91 36.21 -28.10
CA HIS A 25 8.04 35.44 -27.57
C HIS A 25 7.85 35.09 -26.09
N LEU A 26 7.47 36.06 -25.25
CA LEU A 26 7.20 35.80 -23.83
C LEU A 26 6.04 34.83 -23.61
N THR A 27 5.01 34.89 -24.45
CA THR A 27 3.87 33.95 -24.39
C THR A 27 4.30 32.53 -24.77
N LEU A 28 5.10 32.39 -25.84
CA LEU A 28 5.66 31.10 -26.26
C LEU A 28 6.61 30.51 -25.21
N VAL A 29 7.48 31.33 -24.61
CA VAL A 29 8.34 30.91 -23.50
C VAL A 29 7.51 30.44 -22.30
N ARG A 30 6.44 31.15 -21.95
CA ARG A 30 5.52 30.73 -20.87
C ARG A 30 4.80 29.42 -21.21
N ILE A 31 4.38 29.22 -22.46
CA ILE A 31 3.73 27.97 -22.91
C ILE A 31 4.73 26.80 -22.88
N CYS A 32 5.93 26.97 -23.42
CA CYS A 32 7.00 25.97 -23.37
C CYS A 32 7.43 25.65 -21.94
N ALA A 33 7.54 26.66 -21.08
CA ALA A 33 7.84 26.48 -19.66
C ALA A 33 6.71 25.72 -18.95
N LYS A 34 5.44 26.08 -19.19
CA LYS A 34 4.28 25.37 -18.63
C LYS A 34 4.22 23.91 -19.07
N HIS A 35 4.51 23.62 -20.34
CA HIS A 35 4.51 22.25 -20.86
C HIS A 35 5.71 21.43 -20.36
N ARG A 36 6.88 22.06 -20.21
CA ARG A 36 8.05 21.45 -19.58
C ARG A 36 7.80 21.18 -18.09
N LEU A 37 7.16 22.11 -17.39
CA LEU A 37 6.79 21.97 -15.98
C LEU A 37 5.70 20.91 -15.77
N SER A 38 4.73 20.76 -16.68
CA SER A 38 3.78 19.64 -16.60
C SER A 38 4.48 18.30 -16.79
N LYS A 39 5.49 18.24 -17.66
CA LYS A 39 6.32 17.04 -17.90
C LYS A 39 7.29 16.73 -16.76
N ILE A 40 7.76 17.75 -16.03
CA ILE A 40 8.58 17.58 -14.81
C ILE A 40 7.69 17.24 -13.61
N ARG A 41 6.47 17.77 -13.53
CA ARG A 41 5.50 17.41 -12.49
C ARG A 41 5.07 15.95 -12.58
N SER A 42 5.02 15.36 -13.79
CA SER A 42 4.80 13.92 -13.96
C SER A 42 6.00 13.06 -13.57
N PHE A 43 7.15 13.63 -13.22
CA PHE A 43 8.36 12.90 -12.85
C PHE A 43 8.38 12.48 -11.37
N PHE A 44 7.64 13.18 -10.50
CA PHE A 44 7.45 12.81 -9.09
C PHE A 44 6.09 12.13 -8.85
N MET A 45 5.82 11.02 -9.55
CA MET A 45 4.64 10.19 -9.25
C MET A 45 4.95 9.29 -8.04
N HIS A 46 4.71 9.81 -6.83
CA HIS A 46 4.52 8.98 -5.65
C HIS A 46 3.02 8.94 -5.36
N PRO A 47 2.47 7.79 -4.93
CA PRO A 47 1.06 7.71 -4.62
C PRO A 47 0.76 8.56 -3.37
N GLU A 48 -0.30 9.34 -3.42
CA GLU A 48 -0.76 10.12 -2.26
C GLU A 48 -1.56 9.20 -1.34
N LEU A 49 -0.99 8.82 -0.20
CA LEU A 49 -1.54 7.81 0.72
C LEU A 49 -1.65 8.37 2.14
N HIS A 50 -2.89 8.46 2.63
CA HIS A 50 -3.18 8.90 4.00
C HIS A 50 -3.50 7.69 4.87
N ILE A 51 -2.60 7.37 5.81
CA ILE A 51 -2.79 6.22 6.68
C ILE A 51 -3.83 6.50 7.78
N ASN A 52 -4.84 5.65 7.85
CA ASN A 52 -5.80 5.64 8.95
C ASN A 52 -5.28 4.75 10.08
N PHE A 53 -4.61 5.34 11.07
CA PHE A 53 -4.07 4.59 12.21
C PHE A 53 -5.15 3.88 13.04
N LEU A 54 -6.39 4.37 13.04
CA LEU A 54 -7.50 3.67 13.71
C LEU A 54 -7.84 2.37 12.98
N ALA A 55 -7.84 2.38 11.64
CA ALA A 55 -8.03 1.16 10.85
C ALA A 55 -6.91 0.15 11.10
N VAL A 56 -5.66 0.61 11.19
CA VAL A 56 -4.50 -0.23 11.53
C VAL A 56 -4.66 -0.86 12.91
N LEU A 57 -5.05 -0.07 13.92
CA LEU A 57 -5.26 -0.57 15.28
C LEU A 57 -6.36 -1.63 15.33
N VAL A 58 -7.50 -1.38 14.67
CA VAL A 58 -8.61 -2.33 14.58
C VAL A 58 -8.16 -3.62 13.87
N ALA A 59 -7.40 -3.50 12.78
CA ALA A 59 -6.88 -4.66 12.07
C ALA A 59 -5.92 -5.50 12.92
N VAL A 60 -5.07 -4.87 13.74
CA VAL A 60 -4.20 -5.57 14.71
C VAL A 60 -5.01 -6.33 15.75
N VAL A 61 -6.05 -5.72 16.30
CA VAL A 61 -6.95 -6.36 17.28
C VAL A 61 -7.67 -7.55 16.66
N VAL A 62 -8.20 -7.39 15.43
CA VAL A 62 -8.86 -8.49 14.71
C VAL A 62 -7.88 -9.63 14.42
N ASN A 63 -6.65 -9.32 14.00
CA ASN A 63 -5.62 -10.34 13.78
C ASN A 63 -5.32 -11.14 15.06
N PHE A 64 -5.25 -10.45 16.20
CA PHE A 64 -5.08 -11.10 17.50
C PHE A 64 -6.23 -12.04 17.86
N ILE A 65 -7.47 -11.59 17.66
CA ILE A 65 -8.67 -12.40 17.92
C ILE A 65 -8.65 -13.66 17.04
N ILE A 66 -8.36 -13.50 15.75
CA ILE A 66 -8.25 -14.63 14.81
C ILE A 66 -7.17 -15.61 15.28
N GLY A 67 -5.97 -15.13 15.63
CA GLY A 67 -4.89 -15.98 16.13
C GLY A 67 -5.26 -16.75 17.40
N SER A 68 -5.89 -16.06 18.35
CA SER A 68 -6.33 -16.64 19.62
C SER A 68 -7.41 -17.71 19.43
N LEU A 69 -8.37 -17.48 18.54
CA LEU A 69 -9.41 -18.46 18.20
C LEU A 69 -8.83 -19.64 17.42
N TRP A 70 -7.93 -19.37 16.46
CA TRP A 70 -7.35 -20.39 15.58
C TRP A 70 -6.45 -21.35 16.35
N TYR A 71 -5.47 -20.84 17.10
CA TYR A 71 -4.52 -21.64 17.88
C TYR A 71 -5.00 -21.97 19.30
N GLY A 72 -6.15 -21.45 19.72
CA GLY A 72 -6.83 -21.85 20.94
C GLY A 72 -7.88 -22.94 20.66
N PRO A 73 -9.18 -22.60 20.66
CA PRO A 73 -10.27 -23.58 20.60
C PRO A 73 -10.39 -24.35 19.28
N ILE A 74 -10.03 -23.76 18.14
CA ILE A 74 -10.31 -24.39 16.82
C ILE A 74 -9.27 -25.46 16.47
N PHE A 75 -8.00 -25.06 16.32
CA PHE A 75 -6.91 -25.94 15.88
C PHE A 75 -5.80 -26.12 16.91
N GLY A 76 -5.87 -25.48 18.08
CA GLY A 76 -4.80 -25.49 19.08
C GLY A 76 -4.30 -26.88 19.47
N LYS A 77 -5.22 -27.80 19.79
CA LYS A 77 -4.87 -29.19 20.15
C LYS A 77 -4.17 -29.94 19.01
N HIS A 78 -4.64 -29.74 17.78
CA HIS A 78 -4.06 -30.37 16.60
C HIS A 78 -2.67 -29.79 16.31
N TRP A 79 -2.53 -28.45 16.36
CA TRP A 79 -1.26 -27.77 16.18
C TRP A 79 -0.22 -28.19 17.22
N MET A 80 -0.58 -28.23 18.51
CA MET A 80 0.34 -28.68 19.57
C MET A 80 0.83 -30.11 19.35
N LYS A 81 -0.07 -31.00 18.93
CA LYS A 81 0.27 -32.39 18.59
C LYS A 81 1.26 -32.47 17.44
N GLU A 82 1.04 -31.72 16.37
CA GLU A 82 1.97 -31.69 15.21
C GLU A 82 3.31 -31.00 15.55
N MET A 83 3.33 -30.12 16.55
CA MET A 83 4.54 -29.50 17.09
C MET A 83 5.29 -30.39 18.09
N GLY A 84 4.72 -31.55 18.48
CA GLY A 84 5.30 -32.43 19.50
C GLY A 84 5.30 -31.84 20.91
N ILE A 85 4.44 -30.85 21.17
CA ILE A 85 4.30 -30.21 22.48
C ILE A 85 3.48 -31.16 23.39
N PRO A 86 3.99 -31.54 24.57
CA PRO A 86 3.27 -32.44 25.46
C PRO A 86 2.02 -31.75 26.04
N ALA A 87 0.96 -32.53 26.28
CA ALA A 87 -0.36 -31.99 26.63
C ALA A 87 -0.43 -31.28 28.00
N ASP A 88 0.55 -31.53 28.86
CA ASP A 88 0.74 -30.92 30.17
C ASP A 88 1.66 -29.69 30.13
N PHE A 89 2.19 -29.33 28.95
CA PHE A 89 3.04 -28.16 28.80
C PHE A 89 2.30 -26.88 29.19
N LYS A 90 2.82 -26.20 30.22
CA LYS A 90 2.36 -24.89 30.67
C LYS A 90 3.49 -23.89 30.49
N PRO A 91 3.41 -22.98 29.52
CA PRO A 91 4.44 -21.96 29.36
C PRO A 91 4.44 -21.01 30.55
N GLU A 92 5.63 -20.53 30.93
CA GLU A 92 5.78 -19.49 31.94
C GLU A 92 5.09 -18.20 31.49
N GLN A 93 4.43 -17.49 32.41
CA GLN A 93 3.69 -16.25 32.09
C GLN A 93 4.57 -15.21 31.38
N LYS A 94 5.86 -15.12 31.75
CA LYS A 94 6.82 -14.21 31.12
C LYS A 94 7.06 -14.54 29.64
N GLU A 95 7.19 -15.81 29.30
CA GLU A 95 7.37 -16.26 27.92
C GLU A 95 6.10 -16.04 27.10
N VAL A 96 4.92 -16.30 27.68
CA VAL A 96 3.63 -15.99 27.04
C VAL A 96 3.51 -14.49 26.72
N LEU A 97 3.83 -13.63 27.69
CA LEU A 97 3.75 -12.18 27.51
C LEU A 97 4.73 -11.68 26.43
N LYS A 98 5.94 -12.25 26.40
CA LYS A 98 6.94 -11.96 25.38
C LYS A 98 6.46 -12.36 23.99
N SER A 99 5.92 -13.57 23.83
CA SER A 99 5.35 -14.03 22.54
C SER A 99 4.18 -13.16 22.09
N LEU A 100 3.32 -12.75 23.02
CA LEU A 100 2.20 -11.86 22.73
C LEU A 100 2.70 -10.49 22.25
N GLY A 101 3.72 -9.93 22.90
CA GLY A 101 4.36 -8.69 22.47
C GLY A 101 4.94 -8.77 21.06
N MET A 102 5.67 -9.85 20.74
CA MET A 102 6.20 -10.06 19.38
C MET A 102 5.11 -10.17 18.33
N MET A 103 4.02 -10.86 18.65
CA MET A 103 2.88 -11.04 17.76
C MET A 103 2.13 -9.72 17.52
N VAL A 104 1.99 -8.84 18.53
CA VAL A 104 1.40 -7.50 18.34
C VAL A 104 2.26 -6.67 17.39
N ILE A 105 3.58 -6.66 17.58
CA ILE A 105 4.51 -5.95 16.70
C ILE A 105 4.41 -6.50 15.27
N GLY A 106 4.46 -7.83 15.11
CA GLY A 106 4.32 -8.48 13.80
C GLY A 106 2.98 -8.14 13.14
N SER A 107 1.88 -8.15 13.90
CA SER A 107 0.55 -7.79 13.40
C SER A 107 0.48 -6.34 12.94
N PHE A 108 1.11 -5.42 13.69
CA PHE A 108 1.19 -4.01 13.31
C PHE A 108 1.97 -3.84 12.00
N LEU A 109 3.14 -4.49 11.87
CA LEU A 109 3.94 -4.43 10.65
C LEU A 109 3.19 -5.01 9.45
N THR A 110 2.53 -6.15 9.62
CA THR A 110 1.68 -6.75 8.58
C THR A 110 0.55 -5.80 8.17
N ALA A 111 -0.19 -5.22 9.13
CA ALA A 111 -1.26 -4.27 8.83
C ALA A 111 -0.73 -3.00 8.15
N TYR A 112 0.41 -2.47 8.61
CA TYR A 112 1.06 -1.31 8.01
C TYR A 112 1.43 -1.58 6.55
N VAL A 113 2.13 -2.68 6.26
CA VAL A 113 2.51 -3.04 4.89
C VAL A 113 1.28 -3.30 4.03
N LEU A 114 0.29 -4.05 4.53
CA LEU A 114 -0.95 -4.31 3.81
C LEU A 114 -1.74 -3.05 3.49
N PHE A 115 -1.70 -2.02 4.33
CA PHE A 115 -2.32 -0.73 4.02
C PHE A 115 -1.73 -0.13 2.74
N TYR A 116 -0.40 -0.08 2.64
CA TYR A 116 0.28 0.43 1.44
C TYR A 116 0.05 -0.48 0.24
N THR A 117 0.19 -1.80 0.42
CA THR A 117 -0.06 -2.77 -0.66
C THR A 117 -1.49 -2.68 -1.18
N THR A 118 -2.48 -2.43 -0.33
CA THR A 118 -3.88 -2.31 -0.77
C THR A 118 -4.15 -0.98 -1.47
N ASN A 119 -3.54 0.12 -1.01
CA ASN A 119 -3.85 1.45 -1.53
C ASN A 119 -3.00 1.90 -2.71
N VAL A 120 -1.82 1.28 -2.93
CA VAL A 120 -0.96 1.62 -4.08
C VAL A 120 -1.58 1.21 -5.42
N TRP A 121 -2.43 0.19 -5.46
CA TRP A 121 -3.07 -0.27 -6.71
C TRP A 121 -4.33 0.50 -7.09
N ARG A 122 -4.71 1.50 -6.31
CA ARG A 122 -5.91 2.33 -6.56
C ARG A 122 -5.61 3.38 -7.61
N ALA A 123 -6.49 3.54 -8.59
CA ALA A 123 -6.33 4.55 -9.63
C ALA A 123 -6.36 5.97 -9.04
N SER A 124 -7.17 6.19 -7.99
CA SER A 124 -7.27 7.47 -7.31
C SER A 124 -5.97 7.91 -6.65
N SER A 125 -5.17 6.97 -6.11
CA SER A 125 -3.87 7.25 -5.47
C SER A 125 -2.87 7.86 -6.43
N TRP A 126 -3.07 7.67 -7.74
CA TRP A 126 -2.24 8.19 -8.81
C TRP A 126 -2.94 9.29 -9.63
N HIS A 127 -4.11 9.76 -9.21
CA HIS A 127 -4.95 10.70 -9.97
C HIS A 127 -5.30 10.19 -11.38
N ALA A 128 -5.39 8.87 -11.55
CA ALA A 128 -5.49 8.20 -12.85
C ALA A 128 -6.91 7.74 -13.21
N GLY A 129 -7.89 7.84 -12.29
CA GLY A 129 -9.28 7.47 -12.55
C GLY A 129 -10.07 7.08 -11.31
N GLU A 130 -11.24 6.50 -11.55
CA GLU A 130 -12.12 5.96 -10.50
C GLU A 130 -11.61 4.62 -9.97
N ASP A 131 -11.87 4.38 -8.69
CA ASP A 131 -11.46 3.16 -8.01
C ASP A 131 -12.47 2.03 -8.19
N SER A 132 -11.96 0.80 -8.21
CA SER A 132 -12.79 -0.39 -8.04
C SER A 132 -13.41 -0.46 -6.62
N PRO A 133 -14.40 -1.35 -6.41
CA PRO A 133 -14.94 -1.58 -5.08
C PRO A 133 -13.86 -2.01 -4.06
N ALA A 134 -13.99 -1.58 -2.81
CA ALA A 134 -13.01 -1.85 -1.75
C ALA A 134 -12.69 -3.35 -1.60
N TYR A 135 -13.70 -4.23 -1.65
CA TYR A 135 -13.48 -5.67 -1.51
C TYR A 135 -12.52 -6.26 -2.56
N VAL A 136 -12.43 -5.65 -3.76
CA VAL A 136 -11.51 -6.11 -4.81
C VAL A 136 -10.07 -5.90 -4.36
N TYR A 137 -9.75 -4.69 -3.90
CA TYR A 137 -8.41 -4.35 -3.42
C TYR A 137 -8.04 -5.17 -2.19
N GLY A 138 -8.95 -5.27 -1.20
CA GLY A 138 -8.71 -6.04 0.02
C GLY A 138 -8.54 -7.54 -0.22
N PHE A 139 -9.37 -8.14 -1.07
CA PHE A 139 -9.26 -9.58 -1.37
C PHE A 139 -7.97 -9.90 -2.10
N PHE A 140 -7.64 -9.17 -3.18
CA PHE A 140 -6.47 -9.46 -3.99
C PHE A 140 -5.16 -9.12 -3.27
N SER A 141 -5.12 -8.04 -2.47
CA SER A 141 -3.91 -7.72 -1.70
C SER A 141 -3.61 -8.83 -0.70
N GLY A 142 -4.59 -9.25 0.10
CA GLY A 142 -4.40 -10.36 1.04
C GLY A 142 -4.12 -11.69 0.33
N PHE A 143 -4.81 -12.00 -0.77
CA PHE A 143 -4.63 -13.25 -1.52
C PHE A 143 -3.22 -13.36 -2.12
N TYR A 144 -2.75 -12.32 -2.81
CA TYR A 144 -1.41 -12.35 -3.42
C TYR A 144 -0.30 -12.25 -2.38
N THR A 145 -0.50 -11.52 -1.27
CA THR A 145 0.45 -11.53 -0.15
C THR A 145 0.54 -12.92 0.48
N TRP A 146 -0.60 -13.59 0.68
CA TRP A 146 -0.62 -14.96 1.16
C TRP A 146 0.08 -15.92 0.19
N LEU A 147 -0.29 -15.89 -1.08
CA LEU A 147 0.22 -16.78 -2.11
C LEU A 147 1.72 -16.60 -2.36
N GLY A 148 2.21 -15.36 -2.36
CA GLY A 148 3.59 -15.03 -2.70
C GLY A 148 4.58 -15.15 -1.53
N PHE A 149 4.15 -14.82 -0.31
CA PHE A 149 5.07 -14.72 0.83
C PHE A 149 4.83 -15.80 1.88
N TYR A 150 3.59 -16.01 2.29
CA TYR A 150 3.29 -16.92 3.41
C TYR A 150 3.20 -18.38 2.96
N LEU A 151 2.58 -18.65 1.82
CA LEU A 151 2.41 -20.01 1.31
C LEU A 151 3.77 -20.69 1.00
N PRO A 152 4.73 -20.05 0.30
CA PRO A 152 6.02 -20.65 0.02
C PRO A 152 6.85 -20.84 1.30
N MET A 153 6.78 -19.87 2.23
CA MET A 153 7.42 -19.99 3.53
C MET A 153 6.89 -21.20 4.32
N GLN A 154 5.58 -21.44 4.29
CA GLN A 154 4.99 -22.63 4.93
C GLN A 154 5.31 -23.93 4.19
N LEU A 155 5.42 -23.90 2.86
CA LEU A 155 5.86 -25.06 2.07
C LEU A 155 7.29 -25.47 2.43
N ASN A 156 8.18 -24.52 2.71
CA ASN A 156 9.54 -24.81 3.15
C ASN A 156 9.57 -25.64 4.45
N ASN A 157 8.63 -25.41 5.37
CA ASN A 157 8.53 -26.21 6.60
C ASN A 157 8.24 -27.69 6.29
N VAL A 158 7.48 -27.99 5.25
CA VAL A 158 7.23 -29.38 4.82
C VAL A 158 8.43 -29.94 4.06
N ALA A 159 8.95 -29.15 3.11
CA ALA A 159 10.01 -29.59 2.21
C ALA A 159 11.36 -29.81 2.90
N PHE A 160 11.72 -28.94 3.84
CA PHE A 160 13.05 -28.91 4.45
C PHE A 160 13.06 -29.27 5.94
N GLU A 161 12.00 -28.96 6.69
CA GLU A 161 11.93 -29.27 8.12
C GLU A 161 11.18 -30.58 8.41
N GLY A 162 10.64 -31.25 7.38
CA GLY A 162 9.90 -32.51 7.53
C GLY A 162 8.59 -32.36 8.31
N ARG A 163 7.99 -31.16 8.37
CA ARG A 163 6.70 -30.95 9.01
C ARG A 163 5.58 -31.66 8.25
N SER A 164 4.53 -32.04 8.96
CA SER A 164 3.38 -32.71 8.35
C SER A 164 2.54 -31.78 7.47
N TRP A 165 1.85 -32.34 6.48
CA TRP A 165 0.86 -31.60 5.70
C TRP A 165 -0.28 -31.03 6.54
N LYS A 166 -0.58 -31.62 7.71
CA LYS A 166 -1.56 -31.08 8.66
C LYS A 166 -1.06 -29.79 9.29
N PHE A 167 0.21 -29.76 9.73
CA PHE A 167 0.84 -28.55 10.22
C PHE A 167 0.82 -27.44 9.17
N PHE A 168 1.14 -27.80 7.93
CA PHE A 168 1.07 -26.89 6.79
C PHE A 168 -0.34 -26.32 6.60
N SER A 169 -1.39 -27.15 6.52
CA SER A 169 -2.75 -26.69 6.29
C SER A 169 -3.26 -25.78 7.42
N ILE A 170 -2.91 -26.08 8.68
CA ILE A 170 -3.28 -25.23 9.82
C ILE A 170 -2.62 -23.86 9.71
N GLY A 171 -1.31 -23.82 9.42
CA GLY A 171 -0.57 -22.56 9.33
C GLY A 171 -0.89 -21.75 8.07
N ALA A 172 -0.96 -22.40 6.90
CA ALA A 172 -1.31 -21.75 5.64
C ALA A 172 -2.75 -21.22 5.66
N GLY A 173 -3.69 -21.98 6.24
CA GLY A 173 -5.07 -21.55 6.43
C GLY A 173 -5.20 -20.38 7.40
N TYR A 174 -4.46 -20.41 8.51
CA TYR A 174 -4.39 -19.29 9.46
C TYR A 174 -3.98 -18.00 8.76
N TYR A 175 -2.84 -18.01 8.08
CA TYR A 175 -2.33 -16.80 7.42
C TYR A 175 -3.26 -16.32 6.32
N PHE A 176 -3.91 -17.21 5.57
CA PHE A 176 -4.92 -16.82 4.59
C PHE A 176 -6.05 -16.02 5.25
N VAL A 177 -6.71 -16.60 6.27
CA VAL A 177 -7.85 -15.97 6.93
C VAL A 177 -7.46 -14.66 7.62
N ALA A 178 -6.32 -14.66 8.32
CA ALA A 178 -5.78 -13.48 8.98
C ALA A 178 -5.51 -12.33 8.01
N LEU A 179 -4.78 -12.61 6.91
CA LEU A 179 -4.45 -11.61 5.90
C LEU A 179 -5.71 -11.09 5.20
N GLN A 180 -6.67 -11.97 4.88
CA GLN A 180 -7.93 -11.53 4.27
C GLN A 180 -8.71 -10.60 5.20
N ALA A 181 -8.82 -10.93 6.49
CA ALA A 181 -9.53 -10.07 7.44
C ALA A 181 -8.87 -8.69 7.58
N VAL A 182 -7.54 -8.67 7.76
CA VAL A 182 -6.76 -7.43 7.88
C VAL A 182 -6.86 -6.58 6.61
N ALA A 183 -6.62 -7.18 5.44
CA ALA A 183 -6.66 -6.48 4.17
C ALA A 183 -8.06 -5.92 3.85
N MET A 184 -9.12 -6.65 4.18
CA MET A 184 -10.50 -6.18 4.02
C MET A 184 -10.78 -4.97 4.91
N ILE A 185 -10.46 -5.04 6.21
CA ILE A 185 -10.65 -3.91 7.15
C ILE A 185 -9.95 -2.66 6.62
N LEU A 186 -8.67 -2.79 6.24
CA LEU A 186 -7.88 -1.67 5.74
C LEU A 186 -8.43 -1.11 4.42
N SER A 187 -9.02 -1.95 3.57
CA SER A 187 -9.62 -1.51 2.31
C SER A 187 -10.96 -0.78 2.50
N TYR A 188 -11.76 -1.17 3.49
CA TYR A 188 -13.02 -0.49 3.78
C TYR A 188 -12.84 0.83 4.55
N TRP A 189 -11.79 0.93 5.36
CA TRP A 189 -11.50 2.11 6.20
C TRP A 189 -10.38 3.00 5.63
N ARG A 190 -10.13 2.85 4.32
CA ARG A 190 -9.15 3.59 3.53
C ARG A 190 -9.50 5.07 3.34
#